data_AF-A0A353XZT5-F1
#
_entry.id   AF-A0A353XZT5-F1
#
_cell.length_a   1.000
_cell.length_b   1.000
_cell.length_c   1.000
_cell.angle_alpha   90.00
_cell.angle_beta   90.00
_cell.angle_gamma   90.00
#
_symmetry.space_group_name_H-M   'P 1'
#
loop_
_entity.id
_entity.type
_entity.pdbx_description
1 polymer ?
#
loop_
_entity_poly.entity_id
_entity_poly.type
_entity_poly.pdbx_seq_one_letter_code
_entity_poly.pdbx_strand_id
1 'polypeptide(L)'
;MANVPFSLRLDADVKSKLKHEAQQLNRSESFIAATAIRQYLAACEQKRMAIDVAIKQADQGSFIASDAMGAWVDSWGSDKELDPPAADVKIKK
;
A
#
# COMPACT_ATOMS: atom_id res chain seq x y z
N MET A 1 10.65 -24.23 6.19
CA MET A 1 9.59 -24.32 5.17
C MET A 1 10.13 -25.10 3.98
N ALA A 2 9.34 -25.99 3.40
CA ALA A 2 9.75 -26.74 2.21
C ALA A 2 9.72 -25.82 0.98
N ASN A 3 10.76 -25.87 0.13
CA ASN A 3 10.77 -25.18 -1.15
C ASN A 3 10.15 -26.08 -2.23
N VAL A 4 9.23 -25.51 -3.01
CA VAL A 4 8.58 -26.19 -4.13
C VAL A 4 9.03 -25.50 -5.43
N PRO A 5 9.44 -26.25 -6.48
CA PRO A 5 9.84 -25.65 -7.74
C PRO A 5 8.66 -24.94 -8.42
N PHE A 6 8.92 -23.77 -8.98
CA PHE A 6 7.95 -22.98 -9.73
C PHE A 6 8.60 -22.51 -11.03
N SER A 7 7.95 -22.78 -12.16
CA SER A 7 8.40 -22.35 -13.48
C SER A 7 7.50 -21.24 -13.98
N LEU A 8 8.10 -20.17 -14.49
CA LEU A 8 7.39 -18.96 -14.91
C LEU A 8 7.96 -18.46 -16.23
N ARG A 9 7.06 -17.99 -17.12
CA ARG A 9 7.45 -17.35 -18.38
C ARG A 9 7.66 -15.87 -18.11
N LEU A 10 8.81 -15.35 -18.53
CA LEU A 10 9.15 -13.93 -18.48
C LEU A 10 9.41 -13.43 -19.89
N ASP A 11 8.99 -12.20 -20.15
CA ASP A 11 9.47 -11.47 -21.31
C ASP A 11 10.98 -11.29 -21.24
N ALA A 12 11.63 -11.23 -22.41
CA ALA A 12 13.09 -11.17 -22.50
C ALA A 12 13.68 -9.95 -21.76
N ASP A 13 13.02 -8.80 -21.84
CA ASP A 13 13.42 -7.57 -21.13
C ASP A 13 13.34 -7.75 -19.60
N VAL A 14 12.24 -8.32 -19.10
CA VAL A 14 12.05 -8.58 -17.66
C VAL A 14 13.11 -9.55 -17.14
N LYS A 15 13.40 -10.61 -17.89
CA LYS A 15 14.47 -11.55 -17.54
C LYS A 15 15.83 -10.88 -17.48
N SER A 16 16.13 -9.98 -18.43
CA SER A 16 17.39 -9.22 -18.44
C SER A 16 17.53 -8.33 -17.22
N LYS A 17 16.46 -7.60 -16.86
CA LYS A 17 16.41 -6.75 -15.65
C LYS A 17 16.58 -7.57 -14.37
N LEU A 18 15.90 -8.70 -14.27
CA LEU A 18 16.04 -9.62 -13.13
C LEU A 18 17.47 -10.11 -12.96
N LYS A 19 18.12 -10.50 -14.07
CA LYS A 19 19.52 -10.95 -14.07
C LYS A 19 20.47 -9.85 -13.62
N HIS A 20 20.28 -8.62 -14.10
CA HIS A 20 21.08 -7.48 -13.69
C HIS A 20 20.95 -7.21 -12.19
N GLU A 21 19.73 -7.19 -11.66
CA GLU A 21 19.51 -7.00 -10.21
C GLU A 21 20.10 -8.12 -9.37
N ALA A 22 19.95 -9.37 -9.82
CA ALA A 22 20.56 -10.52 -9.16
C ALA A 22 22.08 -10.39 -9.06
N GLN A 23 22.75 -9.88 -10.10
CA GLN A 23 24.18 -9.62 -10.11
C GLN A 23 24.57 -8.50 -9.14
N GLN A 24 23.86 -7.37 -9.18
CA GLN A 24 24.11 -6.22 -8.29
C GLN A 24 23.98 -6.59 -6.81
N LEU A 25 23.01 -7.45 -6.48
CA LEU A 25 22.74 -7.90 -5.11
C LEU A 25 23.55 -9.15 -4.72
N ASN A 26 24.36 -9.70 -5.62
CA ASN A 26 25.09 -10.95 -5.43
C ASN A 26 24.18 -12.12 -4.95
N ARG A 27 23.03 -12.27 -5.62
CA ARG A 27 22.02 -13.30 -5.36
C ARG A 27 21.63 -14.02 -6.65
N SER A 28 20.94 -15.16 -6.52
CA SER A 28 20.39 -15.86 -7.69
C SER A 28 19.13 -15.17 -8.19
N GLU A 29 18.86 -15.27 -9.50
CA GLU A 29 17.61 -14.79 -10.12
C GLU A 29 16.37 -15.36 -9.41
N SER A 30 16.40 -16.66 -9.07
CA SER A 30 15.31 -17.33 -8.34
C SER A 30 15.10 -16.76 -6.94
N PHE A 31 16.16 -16.33 -6.24
CA PHE A 31 16.04 -15.70 -4.93
C PHE A 31 15.36 -14.34 -5.03
N ILE A 32 15.76 -13.53 -6.01
CA ILE A 32 15.15 -12.21 -6.25
C ILE A 32 13.69 -12.38 -6.66
N ALA A 33 13.39 -13.29 -7.60
CA ALA A 33 12.03 -13.58 -8.04
C ALA A 33 11.13 -14.05 -6.88
N ALA A 34 11.58 -15.01 -6.07
CA ALA A 34 10.81 -15.48 -4.92
C ALA A 34 10.57 -14.37 -3.89
N THR A 35 11.55 -13.47 -3.71
CA THR A 35 11.42 -12.33 -2.80
C THR A 35 10.41 -11.32 -3.33
N ALA A 36 10.48 -10.96 -4.61
CA ALA A 36 9.53 -10.06 -5.26
C ALA A 36 8.10 -10.62 -5.18
N ILE A 37 7.90 -11.92 -5.45
CA ILE A 37 6.59 -12.57 -5.34
C ILE A 37 6.05 -12.49 -3.92
N ARG A 38 6.87 -12.80 -2.90
CA ARG A 38 6.44 -12.69 -1.49
C ARG A 38 6.03 -11.27 -1.12
N GLN A 39 6.85 -10.28 -1.49
CA GLN A 39 6.58 -8.88 -1.21
C GLN A 39 5.30 -8.40 -1.90
N TYR A 40 5.10 -8.80 -3.15
CA TYR A 40 3.89 -8.49 -3.90
C TYR A 40 2.64 -9.07 -3.25
N LEU A 41 2.68 -10.36 -2.86
CA LEU A 41 1.55 -11.00 -2.19
C LEU A 41 1.22 -10.36 -0.85
N ALA A 42 2.23 -10.04 -0.03
CA ALA A 42 2.05 -9.34 1.24
C ALA A 42 1.45 -7.94 1.04
N ALA A 43 1.92 -7.19 0.03
CA ALA A 43 1.35 -5.88 -0.30
C ALA A 43 -0.11 -5.99 -0.77
N CYS A 44 -0.45 -7.00 -1.56
CA CYS A 44 -1.83 -7.28 -1.96
C CYS A 44 -2.72 -7.60 -0.76
N GLU A 45 -2.25 -8.42 0.18
CA GLU A 45 -2.98 -8.76 1.40
C GLU A 45 -3.22 -7.53 2.26
N GLN A 46 -2.16 -6.75 2.54
CA GLN A 46 -2.27 -5.51 3.30
C GLN A 46 -3.26 -4.54 2.67
N LYS A 47 -3.23 -4.39 1.33
CA LYS A 47 -4.17 -3.53 0.61
C LYS A 47 -5.61 -3.99 0.78
N ARG A 48 -5.88 -5.30 0.67
CA ARG A 48 -7.23 -5.86 0.87
C ARG A 48 -7.72 -5.62 2.30
N MET A 49 -6.89 -5.90 3.29
CA MET A 49 -7.23 -5.65 4.69
C MET A 49 -7.51 -4.17 4.97
N ALA A 50 -6.70 -3.26 4.41
CA ALA A 50 -6.91 -1.82 4.55
C ALA A 50 -8.24 -1.36 3.93
N ILE A 51 -8.61 -1.91 2.76
CA ILE A 51 -9.91 -1.64 2.13
C ILE A 51 -11.06 -2.15 3.01
N ASP A 52 -10.97 -3.38 3.53
CA ASP A 52 -12.01 -3.95 4.38
C ASP A 52 -12.21 -3.14 5.67
N VAL A 53 -11.11 -2.65 6.26
CA VAL A 53 -11.15 -1.75 7.42
C VAL A 53 -11.79 -0.41 7.05
N ALA A 54 -11.38 0.20 5.93
CA ALA A 54 -11.93 1.47 5.47
C ALA A 54 -13.44 1.37 5.18
N ILE A 55 -13.91 0.27 4.59
CA ILE A 55 -15.34 0.02 4.36
C ILE A 55 -16.07 -0.07 5.71
N LYS A 56 -15.56 -0.85 6.67
CA LYS A 56 -16.16 -0.95 8.01
C LYS A 56 -16.24 0.39 8.73
N GLN A 57 -15.21 1.23 8.61
CA GLN A 57 -15.20 2.58 9.17
C GLN A 57 -16.21 3.48 8.47
N ALA A 58 -16.28 3.44 7.13
CA ALA A 58 -17.26 4.20 6.37
C ALA A 58 -18.71 3.79 6.71
N ASP A 59 -18.96 2.50 6.93
CA ASP A 59 -20.26 1.97 7.36
C ASP A 59 -20.70 2.46 8.75
N GLN A 60 -19.78 2.92 9.61
CA GLN A 60 -20.12 3.59 10.88
C GLN A 60 -20.75 4.98 10.65
N GLY A 61 -20.65 5.51 9.43
CA GLY A 61 -21.31 6.74 9.01
C GLY A 61 -20.70 8.01 9.61
N SER A 62 -19.55 7.93 10.27
CA SER A 62 -18.90 9.06 10.95
C SER A 62 -17.77 9.64 10.09
N PHE A 63 -17.95 10.84 9.57
CA PHE A 63 -17.03 11.51 8.66
C PHE A 63 -16.71 12.93 9.11
N ILE A 64 -15.66 13.52 8.56
CA ILE A 64 -15.29 14.92 8.73
C ILE A 64 -15.84 15.72 7.55
N ALA A 65 -16.41 16.89 7.80
CA ALA A 65 -16.88 17.81 6.77
C ALA A 65 -15.72 18.28 5.88
N SER A 66 -15.98 18.39 4.58
CA SER A 66 -14.96 18.79 3.59
C SER A 66 -14.31 20.12 3.93
N ASP A 67 -15.07 21.11 4.42
CA ASP A 67 -14.55 22.44 4.76
C ASP A 67 -13.63 22.41 5.98
N ALA A 68 -13.98 21.62 7.01
CA ALA A 68 -13.17 21.44 8.20
C ALA A 68 -11.84 20.71 7.87
N MET A 69 -11.92 19.69 7.02
CA MET A 69 -10.73 18.99 6.50
C MET A 69 -9.84 19.93 5.67
N GLY A 70 -10.43 20.74 4.80
CA GLY A 70 -9.71 21.71 3.97
C GLY A 70 -8.99 22.77 4.80
N ALA A 71 -9.69 23.39 5.75
CA ALA A 71 -9.10 24.38 6.64
C ALA A 71 -7.90 23.83 7.43
N TRP A 72 -7.97 22.58 7.87
CA TRP A 72 -6.86 21.91 8.54
C TRP A 72 -5.66 21.69 7.61
N VAL A 73 -5.89 21.14 6.42
CA VAL A 73 -4.83 20.89 5.42
C VAL A 73 -4.16 22.20 4.99
N ASP A 74 -4.93 23.26 4.78
CA ASP A 74 -4.41 24.57 4.39
C ASP A 74 -3.56 25.23 5.49
N SER A 75 -3.76 24.83 6.74
CA SER A 75 -2.99 25.35 7.88
C SER A 75 -1.61 24.69 8.05
N TRP A 76 -1.35 23.57 7.38
CA TRP A 76 -0.09 22.82 7.50
C TRP A 76 1.11 23.65 7.08
N GLY A 77 2.14 23.67 7.92
CA GLY A 77 3.37 24.43 7.65
C GLY A 77 3.22 25.94 7.78
N SER A 78 2.10 26.42 8.33
CA SER A 78 1.93 27.81 8.75
C SER A 78 2.24 27.98 10.24
N ASP A 79 2.49 29.22 10.68
CA ASP A 79 2.68 29.56 12.10
C ASP A 79 1.42 29.31 12.96
N LYS A 80 0.27 29.03 12.33
CA LYS A 80 -1.03 28.78 12.97
C LYS A 80 -1.65 27.46 12.49
N GLU A 81 -0.84 26.40 12.45
CA GLU A 81 -1.32 25.06 12.16
C GLU A 81 -2.46 24.67 13.12
N LEU A 82 -3.56 24.19 12.54
CA LEU A 82 -4.76 23.80 13.27
C LEU A 82 -4.64 22.33 13.72
N ASP A 83 -5.34 21.98 14.79
CA ASP A 83 -5.45 20.57 15.21
C ASP A 83 -6.29 19.75 14.21
N PRO A 84 -6.03 18.44 14.08
CA PRO A 84 -6.83 17.55 13.24
C PRO A 84 -8.33 17.62 13.60
N PRO A 85 -9.23 17.85 12.61
CA PRO A 85 -10.65 18.00 12.87
C PRO A 85 -11.28 16.67 13.30
N ALA A 86 -12.24 16.75 14.23
CA ALA A 86 -13.03 15.60 14.66
C ALA A 86 -14.20 15.33 13.70
N ALA A 87 -14.71 14.10 13.68
CA ALA A 87 -15.85 13.75 12.87
C ALA A 87 -17.12 14.50 13.30
N ASP A 88 -17.68 15.29 12.39
CA ASP A 88 -18.82 16.19 12.56
C ASP A 88 -19.98 15.88 11.61
N VAL A 89 -19.76 14.99 10.63
CA VAL A 89 -20.78 14.51 9.69
C VAL A 89 -21.23 13.10 10.08
N LYS A 90 -22.55 12.90 10.20
CA LYS A 90 -23.17 11.59 10.39
C LYS A 90 -24.11 11.25 9.24
N ILE A 91 -23.76 10.26 8.43
CA ILE A 91 -24.62 9.74 7.37
C ILE A 91 -25.48 8.63 7.98
N LYS A 92 -26.80 8.84 8.07
CA LYS A 92 -27.74 7.76 8.40
C LYS A 92 -27.91 6.89 7.16
N LYS A 93 -27.68 5.59 7.32
CA LYS A 93 -27.89 4.57 6.30
C LYS A 93 -29.38 4.32 6.10
#